data_AF-A0A1E4M3U5-F1
#
_entry.id   AF-A0A1E4M3U5-F1
#
_cell.length_a   1.000
_cell.length_b   1.000
_cell.length_c   1.000
_cell.angle_alpha   90.00
_cell.angle_beta   90.00
_cell.angle_gamma   90.00
#
_symmetry.space_group_name_H-M   'P 1'
#
loop_
_entity.id
_entity.type
_entity.pdbx_description
1 polymer ?
#
loop_
_entity_poly.entity_id
_entity_poly.type
_entity_poly.pdbx_seq_one_letter_code
_entity_poly.pdbx_strand_id
1 'polypeptide(L)'
;MRRALQFGAVILVNAALQALIAWVDQPTPSIGLAVVSGIILVTASWLVWWIAGGARGTGWALFALVLAAGVVTAAAGLLFPPAVPVVVAAACAVLGSGGVRAAGRTFRDHPVRAILLALLTIVFVVVTWALTALSGLLIGGVANSVLVWLWVGVFGALFAVGWTRLGGAAKS
;
A
#
# COMPACT_ATOMS: atom_id res chain seq x y z
N MET A 1 -21.61 0.27 3.54
CA MET A 1 -21.63 1.31 2.48
C MET A 1 -20.66 2.47 2.75
N ARG A 2 -20.74 3.17 3.89
CA ARG A 2 -19.86 4.32 4.22
C ARG A 2 -18.35 4.07 4.02
N ARG A 3 -17.82 2.94 4.52
CA ARG A 3 -16.38 2.61 4.35
C ARG A 3 -15.96 2.38 2.90
N ALA A 4 -16.82 1.77 2.08
CA ALA A 4 -16.54 1.56 0.66
C ALA A 4 -16.45 2.89 -0.09
N LEU A 5 -17.34 3.84 0.22
CA LEU A 5 -17.28 5.21 -0.32
C LEU A 5 -16.01 5.94 0.12
N GLN A 6 -15.59 5.79 1.38
CA GLN A 6 -14.35 6.37 1.88
C GLN A 6 -13.10 5.80 1.17
N PHE A 7 -13.03 4.47 1.00
CA PHE A 7 -11.96 3.86 0.20
C PHE A 7 -11.98 4.36 -1.24
N GLY A 8 -13.15 4.35 -1.88
CA GLY A 8 -13.31 4.85 -3.25
C GLY A 8 -12.81 6.28 -3.40
N ALA A 9 -13.18 7.17 -2.47
CA ALA A 9 -12.72 8.56 -2.49
C ALA A 9 -11.19 8.68 -2.37
N VAL A 10 -10.57 7.98 -1.40
CA VAL A 10 -9.11 8.02 -1.22
C VAL A 10 -8.37 7.48 -2.45
N ILE A 11 -8.85 6.37 -3.01
CA ILE A 11 -8.25 5.73 -4.18
C ILE A 11 -8.38 6.63 -5.42
N LEU A 12 -9.57 7.18 -5.67
CA LEU A 12 -9.81 8.07 -6.81
C LEU A 12 -8.98 9.35 -6.73
N VAL A 13 -8.94 10.00 -5.55
CA VAL A 13 -8.15 11.21 -5.34
C VAL A 13 -6.65 10.93 -5.50
N ASN A 14 -6.14 9.83 -4.92
CA ASN A 14 -4.75 9.44 -5.10
C ASN A 14 -4.42 9.19 -6.59
N ALA A 15 -5.25 8.41 -7.29
CA ALA A 15 -5.02 8.10 -8.69
C ALA A 15 -5.03 9.36 -9.57
N ALA A 16 -5.96 10.29 -9.34
CA ALA A 16 -6.01 11.56 -10.05
C ALA A 16 -4.77 12.43 -9.79
N LEU A 17 -4.34 12.55 -8.53
CA LEU A 17 -3.16 13.34 -8.18
C LEU A 17 -1.87 12.74 -8.74
N GLN A 18 -1.70 11.41 -8.68
CA GLN A 18 -0.53 10.76 -9.26
C GLN A 18 -0.51 10.84 -10.79
N ALA A 19 -1.67 10.80 -11.43
CA ALA A 19 -1.80 11.02 -12.86
C ALA A 19 -1.45 12.47 -13.26
N LEU A 20 -1.88 13.45 -12.47
CA LEU A 20 -1.51 14.85 -12.65
C LEU A 20 0.00 15.07 -12.48
N ILE A 21 0.62 14.45 -11.48
CA ILE A 21 2.08 14.53 -11.29
C ILE A 21 2.80 13.91 -12.49
N ALA A 22 2.41 12.71 -12.91
CA ALA A 22 3.02 12.05 -14.07
C ALA A 22 2.87 12.86 -15.38
N TRP A 23 1.82 13.68 -15.49
CA TRP A 23 1.63 14.59 -16.61
C TRP A 23 2.58 15.80 -16.57
N VAL A 24 2.76 16.39 -15.38
CA VAL A 24 3.60 17.59 -15.19
C VAL A 24 5.10 17.26 -15.19
N ASP A 25 5.49 16.08 -14.74
CA ASP A 25 6.89 15.67 -14.56
C ASP A 25 7.65 15.35 -15.87
N GLN A 26 7.07 15.69 -17.02
CA GLN A 26 7.64 15.46 -18.35
C GLN A 26 8.24 16.76 -18.92
N PRO A 27 9.42 16.73 -19.57
CA PRO A 27 10.23 15.55 -19.89
C PRO A 27 11.30 15.18 -18.84
N THR A 28 11.57 16.05 -17.86
CA THR A 28 12.63 15.84 -16.87
C THR A 28 12.07 15.66 -15.47
N PRO A 29 12.34 14.52 -14.81
CA PRO A 29 11.80 14.25 -13.49
C PRO A 29 12.33 15.24 -12.45
N SER A 30 11.41 15.81 -11.68
CA SER A 30 11.66 16.78 -10.62
C SER A 30 11.66 16.11 -9.26
N ILE A 31 12.74 16.32 -8.50
CA ILE A 31 12.84 15.88 -7.09
C ILE A 31 11.67 16.43 -6.27
N GLY A 32 11.26 17.68 -6.53
CA GLY A 32 10.13 18.30 -5.84
C GLY A 32 8.82 17.55 -6.06
N LEU A 33 8.53 17.15 -7.31
CA LEU A 33 7.34 16.38 -7.65
C LEU A 33 7.39 14.95 -7.10
N ALA A 34 8.59 14.34 -7.05
CA ALA A 34 8.78 13.04 -6.40
C ALA A 34 8.47 13.11 -4.89
N VAL A 35 8.91 14.16 -4.19
CA VAL A 35 8.60 14.38 -2.77
C VAL A 35 7.10 14.57 -2.56
N VAL A 36 6.44 15.38 -3.39
CA VAL A 36 4.98 15.58 -3.33
C VAL A 36 4.23 14.26 -3.57
N SER A 37 4.63 13.48 -4.57
CA SER A 37 4.08 12.14 -4.84
C SER A 37 4.23 11.22 -3.63
N GLY A 38 5.39 11.21 -2.98
CA GLY A 38 5.64 10.44 -1.77
C GLY A 38 4.72 10.82 -0.61
N ILE A 39 4.51 12.13 -0.38
CA ILE A 39 3.59 12.63 0.65
C ILE A 39 2.15 12.17 0.36
N ILE A 40 1.71 12.25 -0.90
CA ILE A 40 0.38 11.81 -1.31
C ILE A 40 0.21 10.30 -1.06
N LEU A 41 1.20 9.47 -1.44
CA LEU A 41 1.15 8.02 -1.23
C LEU A 41 1.11 7.65 0.25
N VAL A 42 1.94 8.29 1.08
CA VAL A 42 1.95 8.05 2.54
C VAL A 42 0.60 8.44 3.14
N THR A 43 0.04 9.59 2.73
CA THR A 43 -1.26 10.07 3.22
C THR A 43 -2.39 9.14 2.81
N ALA A 44 -2.45 8.75 1.53
CA ALA A 44 -3.45 7.81 1.02
C ALA A 44 -3.36 6.45 1.72
N SER A 45 -2.14 5.92 1.87
CA SER A 45 -1.89 4.65 2.57
C SER A 45 -2.34 4.72 4.02
N TRP A 46 -1.99 5.80 4.73
CA TRP A 46 -2.41 6.03 6.11
C TRP A 46 -3.94 6.06 6.25
N LEU A 47 -4.63 6.78 5.37
CA LEU A 47 -6.10 6.82 5.36
C LEU A 47 -6.71 5.45 5.08
N VAL A 48 -6.17 4.68 4.13
CA VAL A 48 -6.61 3.31 3.83
C VAL A 48 -6.50 2.43 5.07
N TRP A 49 -5.34 2.43 5.74
CA TRP A 49 -5.15 1.64 6.96
C TRP A 49 -6.03 2.12 8.13
N TRP A 50 -6.24 3.43 8.26
CA TRP A 50 -7.15 4.00 9.26
C TRP A 50 -8.58 3.53 9.05
N ILE A 51 -9.09 3.61 7.81
CA ILE A 51 -10.44 3.18 7.43
C ILE A 51 -10.58 1.66 7.65
N ALA A 52 -9.57 0.87 7.27
CA ALA A 52 -9.55 -0.57 7.44
C ALA A 52 -9.55 -0.99 8.91
N GLY A 53 -8.77 -0.31 9.76
CA GLY A 53 -8.68 -0.55 11.21
C GLY A 53 -9.84 0.01 12.02
N GLY A 54 -10.70 0.84 11.40
CA GLY A 54 -11.89 1.39 12.04
C GLY A 54 -11.61 2.43 13.12
N ALA A 55 -10.58 3.28 12.95
CA ALA A 55 -10.19 4.34 13.89
C ALA A 55 -9.75 3.85 15.29
N ARG A 56 -9.36 2.58 15.42
CA ARG A 56 -8.93 1.99 16.70
C ARG A 56 -7.44 2.27 16.94
N GLY A 57 -7.10 3.47 17.39
CA GLY A 57 -5.74 3.85 17.81
C GLY A 57 -5.41 5.33 17.62
N THR A 58 -4.30 5.78 18.20
CA THR A 58 -3.74 7.12 17.96
C THR A 58 -3.28 7.22 16.52
N GLY A 59 -3.96 8.08 15.74
CA GLY A 59 -3.69 8.29 14.31
C GLY A 59 -2.23 8.51 13.94
N TRP A 60 -1.47 9.15 14.85
CA TRP A 60 -0.04 9.43 14.70
C TRP A 60 0.85 8.19 14.74
N ALA A 61 0.55 7.21 15.60
CA ALA A 61 1.34 5.97 15.66
C ALA A 61 1.20 5.17 14.37
N LEU A 62 -0.03 5.11 13.83
CA LEU A 62 -0.27 4.50 12.52
C LEU A 62 0.43 5.27 11.41
N PHE A 63 0.37 6.61 11.42
CA PHE A 63 1.06 7.44 10.44
C PHE A 63 2.57 7.18 10.44
N ALA A 64 3.20 7.17 11.62
CA ALA A 64 4.63 6.88 11.77
C ALA A 64 4.99 5.47 11.27
N LEU A 65 4.15 4.46 11.53
CA LEU A 65 4.35 3.11 11.00
C LEU A 65 4.23 3.05 9.48
N VAL A 66 3.25 3.74 8.89
CA VAL A 66 3.09 3.82 7.43
C VAL A 66 4.28 4.52 6.79
N LEU A 67 4.74 5.62 7.39
CA LEU A 67 5.93 6.33 6.94
C LEU A 67 7.17 5.42 6.99
N ALA A 68 7.41 4.76 8.13
CA ALA A 68 8.53 3.84 8.29
C ALA A 68 8.47 2.69 7.27
N ALA A 69 7.30 2.07 7.10
CA ALA A 69 7.08 1.03 6.09
C ALA A 69 7.37 1.54 4.67
N GLY A 70 6.92 2.74 4.33
CA GLY A 70 7.20 3.40 3.06
C GLY A 70 8.70 3.60 2.84
N VAL A 71 9.42 4.14 3.83
CA VAL A 71 10.87 4.34 3.77
C VAL A 71 11.61 3.02 3.62
N VAL A 72 11.27 1.99 4.40
CA VAL A 72 11.91 0.67 4.31
C VAL A 72 11.64 0.03 2.95
N THR A 73 10.42 0.15 2.41
CA THR A 73 10.07 -0.37 1.08
C THR A 73 10.84 0.36 -0.02
N ALA A 74 10.96 1.69 0.06
CA ALA A 74 11.75 2.47 -0.87
C ALA A 74 13.25 2.10 -0.81
N ALA A 75 13.81 1.97 0.39
CA ALA A 75 15.19 1.52 0.58
C ALA A 75 15.43 0.12 0.01
N ALA A 76 14.50 -0.82 0.23
CA ALA A 76 14.56 -2.15 -0.37
C ALA A 76 14.52 -2.09 -1.90
N GLY A 77 13.67 -1.23 -2.47
CA GLY A 77 13.60 -1.01 -3.91
C GLY A 77 14.91 -0.49 -4.51
N LEU A 78 15.66 0.33 -3.78
CA LEU A 78 16.95 0.86 -4.21
C LEU A 78 18.10 -0.14 -4.03
N LEU A 79 18.16 -0.83 -2.89
CA LEU A 79 19.29 -1.67 -2.51
C LEU A 79 19.18 -3.10 -3.05
N PHE A 80 17.98 -3.66 -3.06
CA PHE A 80 17.73 -5.03 -3.51
C PHE A 80 16.27 -5.19 -3.97
N PRO A 81 15.95 -4.75 -5.21
CA PRO A 81 14.58 -4.76 -5.73
C PRO A 81 13.83 -6.10 -5.52
N PRO A 82 14.44 -7.29 -5.70
CA PRO A 82 13.74 -8.55 -5.47
C PRO A 82 13.17 -8.75 -4.06
N ALA A 83 13.63 -8.02 -3.04
CA ALA A 83 13.07 -8.09 -1.69
C ALA A 83 11.80 -7.26 -1.49
N VAL A 84 11.44 -6.34 -2.39
CA VAL A 84 10.27 -5.45 -2.21
C VAL A 84 8.97 -6.22 -1.94
N PRO A 85 8.62 -7.30 -2.68
CA PRO A 85 7.39 -8.04 -2.39
C PRO A 85 7.34 -8.60 -0.96
N VAL A 86 8.48 -9.08 -0.45
CA VAL A 86 8.60 -9.63 0.90
C VAL A 86 8.49 -8.52 1.95
N VAL A 87 9.16 -7.38 1.71
CA VAL A 87 9.11 -6.20 2.59
C VAL A 87 7.69 -5.64 2.68
N VAL A 88 6.98 -5.54 1.55
CA VAL A 88 5.57 -5.09 1.52
C VAL A 88 4.67 -6.06 2.29
N ALA A 89 4.81 -7.36 2.10
CA ALA A 89 4.03 -8.35 2.84
C ALA A 89 4.28 -8.27 4.36
N ALA A 90 5.54 -8.11 4.78
CA ALA A 90 5.90 -7.91 6.18
C ALA A 90 5.32 -6.59 6.74
N ALA A 91 5.43 -5.50 5.98
CA ALA A 91 4.86 -4.20 6.36
C ALA A 91 3.33 -4.27 6.53
N CYS A 92 2.63 -4.92 5.61
CA CYS A 92 1.19 -5.13 5.71
C CYS A 92 0.80 -5.94 6.96
N ALA A 93 1.57 -6.97 7.30
CA ALA A 93 1.35 -7.73 8.54
C ALA A 93 1.53 -6.86 9.78
N VAL A 94 2.61 -6.06 9.83
CA VAL A 94 2.88 -5.14 10.93
C VAL A 94 1.77 -4.09 11.06
N LEU A 95 1.35 -3.48 9.96
CA LEU A 95 0.32 -2.45 9.93
C LEU A 95 -1.06 -3.01 10.33
N GLY A 96 -1.44 -4.17 9.80
CA GLY A 96 -2.73 -4.80 10.11
C GLY A 96 -2.86 -5.29 11.55
N SER A 97 -1.76 -5.78 12.14
CA SER A 97 -1.76 -6.22 13.54
C SER A 97 -1.52 -5.06 14.54
N GLY A 98 -1.00 -3.92 14.06
CA GLY A 98 -0.70 -2.74 14.88
C GLY A 98 0.67 -2.78 15.56
N GLY A 99 1.64 -3.48 14.97
CA GLY A 99 3.03 -3.53 15.44
C GLY A 99 3.69 -4.90 15.27
N VAL A 100 5.03 -4.92 15.32
CA VAL A 100 5.86 -6.13 15.05
C VAL A 100 5.54 -7.29 15.99
N ARG A 101 5.45 -7.02 17.30
CA ARG A 101 5.12 -8.04 18.31
C ARG A 101 3.71 -8.61 18.12
N ALA A 102 2.77 -7.81 17.63
CA ALA A 102 1.41 -8.26 17.36
C ALA A 102 1.36 -9.10 16.07
N ALA A 103 2.10 -8.71 15.04
CA ALA A 103 2.24 -9.50 13.81
C ALA A 103 2.81 -10.90 14.11
N GLY A 104 3.85 -11.00 14.94
CA GLY A 104 4.41 -12.30 15.36
C GLY A 104 3.38 -13.20 16.04
N ARG A 105 2.51 -12.64 16.89
CA ARG A 105 1.37 -13.37 17.48
C ARG A 105 0.38 -13.81 16.42
N THR A 106 0.02 -12.95 15.48
CA THR A 106 -0.87 -13.31 14.36
C THR A 106 -0.35 -14.51 13.55
N PHE A 107 0.96 -14.58 13.28
CA PHE A 107 1.56 -15.74 12.61
C PHE A 107 1.56 -17.00 13.48
N ARG A 108 1.70 -16.86 14.80
CA ARG A 108 1.64 -17.99 15.73
C ARG A 108 0.23 -18.56 15.85
N ASP A 109 -0.76 -17.69 16.01
CA ASP A 109 -2.13 -18.08 16.34
C ASP A 109 -2.93 -18.45 15.07
N HIS A 110 -2.56 -17.90 13.91
CA HIS A 110 -3.21 -18.17 12.61
C HIS A 110 -2.20 -18.37 11.46
N PRO A 111 -1.27 -19.35 11.54
CA PRO A 111 -0.13 -19.48 10.61
C PRO A 111 -0.57 -19.61 9.16
N VAL A 112 -1.53 -20.50 8.88
CA VAL A 112 -1.99 -20.77 7.50
C VAL A 112 -2.61 -19.52 6.87
N ARG A 113 -3.49 -18.83 7.59
CA ARG A 113 -4.15 -17.61 7.07
C ARG A 113 -3.15 -16.47 6.86
N ALA A 114 -2.21 -16.29 7.79
CA ALA A 114 -1.17 -15.26 7.69
C ALA A 114 -0.23 -15.53 6.51
N ILE A 115 0.22 -16.79 6.33
CA ILE A 115 1.07 -17.19 5.21
C ILE A 115 0.34 -17.00 3.87
N LEU A 116 -0.91 -17.47 3.75
CA LEU A 116 -1.69 -17.30 2.52
C LEU A 116 -1.86 -15.81 2.17
N LEU A 117 -2.19 -14.97 3.15
CA LEU A 117 -2.35 -13.54 2.91
C LEU A 117 -1.03 -12.85 2.55
N ALA A 118 0.09 -13.27 3.15
CA ALA A 118 1.42 -12.81 2.77
C ALA A 118 1.79 -13.23 1.34
N LEU A 119 1.55 -14.49 0.97
CA LEU A 119 1.77 -14.98 -0.39
C LEU A 119 0.91 -14.23 -1.41
N LEU A 120 -0.38 -14.00 -1.11
CA LEU A 120 -1.25 -13.19 -1.96
C LEU A 120 -0.75 -11.76 -2.12
N THR A 121 -0.22 -11.16 -1.04
CA THR A 121 0.40 -9.83 -1.08
C THR A 121 1.65 -9.83 -1.98
N ILE A 122 2.52 -10.85 -1.85
CA ILE A 122 3.72 -11.01 -2.68
C ILE A 122 3.35 -11.15 -4.16
N VAL A 123 2.44 -12.09 -4.47
CA VAL A 123 1.98 -12.33 -5.85
C VAL A 123 1.36 -11.05 -6.41
N PHE A 124 0.56 -10.33 -5.63
CA PHE A 124 -0.01 -9.07 -6.06
C PHE A 124 1.04 -8.02 -6.40
N VAL A 125 2.09 -7.86 -5.58
CA VAL A 125 3.17 -6.89 -5.87
C VAL A 125 3.90 -7.27 -7.15
N VAL A 126 4.23 -8.55 -7.33
CA VAL A 126 4.89 -9.05 -8.55
C VAL A 126 4.02 -8.84 -9.79
N VAL A 127 2.73 -9.18 -9.71
CA VAL A 127 1.76 -8.96 -10.79
C VAL A 127 1.61 -7.48 -11.09
N THR A 128 1.56 -6.63 -10.06
CA THR A 128 1.48 -5.17 -10.24
C THR A 128 2.69 -4.64 -10.99
N TRP A 129 3.91 -5.09 -10.65
CA TRP A 129 5.11 -4.71 -11.40
C TRP A 129 5.06 -5.15 -12.87
N ALA A 130 4.67 -6.40 -13.12
CA ALA A 130 4.52 -6.91 -14.48
C ALA A 130 3.48 -6.10 -15.26
N LEU A 131 2.32 -5.82 -14.64
CA LEU A 131 1.26 -5.03 -15.25
C LEU A 131 1.70 -3.59 -15.50
N THR A 132 2.38 -2.93 -14.58
CA THR A 132 2.90 -1.57 -14.76
C THR A 132 3.92 -1.50 -15.91
N ALA A 133 4.81 -2.49 -16.01
CA ALA A 133 5.76 -2.59 -17.11
C ALA A 133 5.05 -2.80 -18.46
N LEU A 134 4.11 -3.76 -18.53
CA LEU A 134 3.35 -4.06 -19.73
C LEU A 134 2.42 -2.91 -20.14
N SER A 135 1.75 -2.28 -19.18
CA SER A 135 0.82 -1.19 -19.43
C SER A 135 1.56 0.05 -19.94
N GLY A 136 2.79 0.30 -19.45
CA GLY A 136 3.65 1.35 -19.98
C GLY A 136 4.06 1.15 -21.45
N LEU A 137 4.04 -0.08 -21.97
CA LEU A 137 4.27 -0.39 -23.38
C LEU A 137 3.03 -0.19 -24.26
N LEU A 138 1.84 -0.39 -23.69
CA LEU A 138 0.57 -0.39 -24.44
C LEU A 138 -0.15 0.96 -24.40
N ILE A 139 -0.12 1.62 -23.24
CA ILE A 139 -0.83 2.87 -22.97
C ILE A 139 0.20 3.82 -22.34
N GLY A 140 0.50 4.92 -23.02
CA GLY A 140 1.40 5.96 -22.49
C GLY A 140 0.69 6.99 -21.61
N GLY A 141 1.47 7.72 -20.81
CA GLY A 141 1.03 8.95 -20.16
C GLY A 141 -0.02 8.79 -19.07
N VAL A 142 -0.93 9.78 -18.99
CA VAL A 142 -1.88 9.98 -17.89
C VAL A 142 -2.83 8.79 -17.70
N ALA A 143 -3.33 8.21 -18.79
CA ALA A 143 -4.28 7.10 -18.75
C ALA A 143 -3.69 5.86 -18.08
N ASN A 144 -2.42 5.55 -18.37
CA ASN A 144 -1.71 4.46 -17.72
C ASN A 144 -1.50 4.71 -16.23
N SER A 145 -1.12 5.94 -15.86
CA SER A 145 -0.96 6.32 -14.45
C SER A 145 -2.27 6.11 -13.69
N VAL A 146 -3.41 6.59 -14.22
CA VAL A 146 -4.73 6.38 -13.59
C VAL A 146 -5.02 4.89 -13.40
N LEU A 147 -4.84 4.07 -14.44
CA LEU A 147 -5.11 2.63 -14.38
C LEU A 147 -4.27 1.93 -13.30
N VAL A 148 -2.96 2.17 -13.28
CA VAL A 148 -2.04 1.58 -12.30
C VAL A 148 -2.43 1.97 -10.88
N TRP A 149 -2.71 3.26 -10.63
CA TRP A 149 -3.02 3.73 -9.28
C TRP A 149 -4.41 3.32 -8.79
N LEU A 150 -5.39 3.18 -9.68
CA LEU A 150 -6.69 2.58 -9.33
C LEU A 150 -6.53 1.12 -8.94
N TRP A 151 -5.80 0.34 -9.73
CA TRP A 151 -5.48 -1.06 -9.44
C TRP A 151 -4.79 -1.20 -8.07
N VAL A 152 -3.70 -0.46 -7.86
CA VAL A 152 -2.94 -0.47 -6.60
C VAL A 152 -3.83 -0.06 -5.42
N GLY A 153 -4.65 0.98 -5.59
CA GLY A 153 -5.53 1.46 -4.53
C GLY A 153 -6.61 0.45 -4.13
N VAL A 154 -7.30 -0.17 -5.11
CA VAL A 154 -8.37 -1.14 -4.85
C VAL A 154 -7.84 -2.37 -4.12
N PHE A 155 -6.79 -2.98 -4.65
CA PHE A 155 -6.22 -4.19 -4.04
C PHE A 155 -5.48 -3.87 -2.74
N GLY A 156 -4.79 -2.73 -2.65
CA GLY A 156 -4.19 -2.24 -1.41
C GLY A 156 -5.24 -2.12 -0.28
N ALA A 157 -6.43 -1.61 -0.58
CA ALA A 157 -7.53 -1.55 0.38
C ALA A 157 -8.05 -2.95 0.78
N LEU A 158 -8.15 -3.89 -0.17
CA LEU A 158 -8.53 -5.28 0.12
C LEU A 158 -7.52 -5.96 1.05
N PHE A 159 -6.22 -5.80 0.79
CA PHE A 159 -5.17 -6.33 1.65
C PHE A 159 -5.17 -5.67 3.03
N ALA A 160 -5.35 -4.36 3.11
CA ALA A 160 -5.46 -3.66 4.38
C ALA A 160 -6.61 -4.23 5.22
N VAL A 161 -7.79 -4.44 4.62
CA VAL A 161 -8.94 -5.07 5.30
C VAL A 161 -8.66 -6.52 5.71
N GLY A 162 -8.02 -7.31 4.83
CA GLY A 162 -7.65 -8.69 5.14
C GLY A 162 -6.72 -8.78 6.35
N TRP A 163 -5.67 -7.96 6.36
CA TRP A 163 -4.67 -7.94 7.43
C TRP A 163 -5.24 -7.39 8.73
N THR A 164 -6.06 -6.33 8.71
CA THR A 164 -6.67 -5.80 9.94
C THR A 164 -7.70 -6.76 10.56
N ARG A 165 -8.46 -7.50 9.74
CA ARG A 165 -9.37 -8.55 10.24
C ARG A 165 -8.60 -9.68 10.90
N LEU A 166 -7.53 -10.15 10.27
CA LEU A 166 -6.71 -11.22 10.82
C LEU A 166 -5.99 -10.79 12.11
N GLY A 167 -5.42 -9.58 12.13
CA GLY A 167 -4.79 -9.00 13.31
C GLY A 167 -5.78 -8.72 14.46
N GLY A 168 -7.04 -8.45 14.14
CA GLY A 168 -8.12 -8.32 15.12
C GLY A 168 -8.52 -9.66 15.76
N ALA A 169 -8.56 -10.74 14.98
CA ALA A 169 -8.89 -12.08 15.47
C ALA A 169 -7.83 -12.65 16.44
N ALA A 170 -6.55 -12.29 16.27
CA ALA A 170 -5.49 -12.71 17.19
C ALA A 170 -5.49 -11.97 18.55
N LYS A 171 -6.37 -10.98 18.74
CA LYS A 171 -6.50 -10.20 20.00
C LYS A 171 -7.64 -10.69 20.90
N SER A 172 -8.54 -11.52 20.36
CA SER A 172 -9.68 -12.12 21.07
C SER A 172 -9.32 -13.50 21.58
#